data_AF-A0AAN4D1Q9-F1
#
_entry.id   AF-A0AAN4D1Q9-F1
#
_cell.length_a   1.000
_cell.length_b   1.000
_cell.length_c   1.000
_cell.angle_alpha   90.00
_cell.angle_beta   90.00
_cell.angle_gamma   90.00
#
_symmetry.space_group_name_H-M   'P 1'
#
loop_
_entity.id
_entity.type
_entity.pdbx_description
1 polymer ?
#
loop_
_entity_poly.entity_id
_entity_poly.type
_entity_poly.pdbx_seq_one_letter_code
_entity_poly.pdbx_strand_id
1 'polypeptide(L)'
;MLSLFQRKRPPVAAAPTPPPVTALPKGLLRPESAASLLATPRRQKLLEHIWQRTSLSRRQFATLYRTPLERYAELVQAFPASEAHHHAYPGGMLDHGLEIVAYSLKLRQSHLLPIGASPEDQAAQSEAWTAAVAYAALLHDIGKIAVDLHVELADGSTWHPWHGPLHQAYRFRYRDDREYRLHSAATGLLYRQLLDRHVLDWLSDYPALWAPLLYVLAGQYEHAGVLGELVVQADRASVAQELGGDPARAMAAPKHALQRKLLDGLRYLLKEQLKLNQPEASDGWLTEDGLWLVSKTVSDKLRAHLLSQGIDGIPANNTAVFNVLQDHGMLQPTPDGKAVWRATVTSTTGWSHSFTLLRLAPALIWESGERPAPFAGTVEIDATPAENDASMSAPAPTVSVNPAQGGQEPPIWEGDSTTIVSPPAAQPVPDVMEDLLAMVGLGESAGVGQDAEEFLHTPAPATAATSIPSPAPAPAPTPGSSATKPSGEQFMVWLKQGIASRRLIINDAKALVHTVNDTAYLVSPGVFQRYAQEHPEVAALAKQESQQDWQWVQKRFEKLQLHRKQPNGLNIWTCEVTGPRKSRRLHGYLLEDGSLALAEIPPNNPYLALTQEG
;
A
#
# COMPACT_ATOMS: atom_id res chain seq x y z
N MET A 1 30.24 44.98 -9.00
CA MET A 1 28.77 45.09 -8.86
C MET A 1 28.29 43.77 -8.27
N LEU A 2 27.77 43.62 -7.06
CA LEU A 2 27.27 44.53 -6.04
C LEU A 2 27.70 44.00 -4.67
N SER A 3 28.35 44.87 -3.90
CA SER A 3 28.63 44.74 -2.48
C SER A 3 27.60 45.57 -1.70
N LEU A 4 26.53 44.97 -1.18
CA LEU A 4 25.57 45.60 -0.25
C LEU A 4 24.92 44.41 0.50
N PHE A 5 25.16 44.07 1.77
CA PHE A 5 25.34 44.85 2.99
C PHE A 5 26.18 44.05 3.99
N GLN A 6 27.23 44.66 4.57
CA GLN A 6 27.88 44.15 5.79
C GLN A 6 26.98 44.46 7.00
N ARG A 7 26.53 43.43 7.72
CA ARG A 7 26.02 43.58 9.10
C ARG A 7 27.03 42.94 10.07
N LYS A 8 27.36 43.71 11.11
CA LYS A 8 28.35 43.43 12.16
C LYS A 8 28.09 42.08 12.86
N ARG A 9 29.16 41.31 13.08
CA ARG A 9 29.18 40.09 13.89
C ARG A 9 29.12 40.47 15.38
N PRO A 10 28.10 40.06 16.16
CA PRO A 10 28.12 40.25 17.61
C PRO A 10 29.06 39.20 18.27
N PRO A 11 29.54 39.45 19.50
CA PRO A 11 30.46 38.54 20.18
C PRO A 11 29.75 37.23 20.55
N VAL A 12 30.51 36.13 20.47
CA VAL A 12 30.08 34.79 20.87
C VAL A 12 29.85 34.79 22.39
N ALA A 13 28.58 34.78 22.80
CA ALA A 13 28.19 34.50 24.17
C ALA A 13 28.11 32.97 24.38
N ALA A 14 28.60 32.51 25.53
CA ALA A 14 28.57 31.11 25.94
C ALA A 14 27.14 30.54 25.92
N ALA A 15 27.03 29.25 25.56
CA ALA A 15 25.77 28.55 25.44
C ALA A 15 24.94 28.63 26.75
N PRO A 16 23.69 29.10 26.71
CA PRO A 16 22.81 29.05 27.87
C PRO A 16 22.28 27.63 28.07
N THR A 17 22.28 27.19 29.33
CA THR A 17 21.61 26.00 29.85
C THR A 17 20.13 25.97 29.41
N PRO A 18 19.54 24.81 29.06
CA PRO A 18 18.18 24.77 28.51
C PRO A 18 17.15 25.26 29.55
N PRO A 19 16.20 26.14 29.17
CA PRO A 19 15.14 26.59 30.07
C PRO A 19 14.09 25.49 30.25
N PRO A 20 13.29 25.55 31.34
CA PRO A 20 12.20 24.62 31.57
C PRO A 20 11.14 24.75 30.48
N VAL A 21 10.43 23.65 30.24
CA VAL A 21 9.42 23.43 29.18
C VAL A 21 8.37 24.56 29.16
N THR A 22 8.64 25.62 28.40
CA THR A 22 7.63 26.60 27.99
C THR A 22 6.77 25.97 26.90
N ALA A 23 5.45 26.08 27.07
CA ALA A 23 4.49 25.64 26.07
C ALA A 23 4.79 26.31 24.73
N LEU A 24 5.02 25.51 23.69
CA LEU A 24 5.23 26.01 22.33
C LEU A 24 4.00 26.78 21.86
N PRO A 25 4.15 27.83 21.04
CA PRO A 25 3.04 28.38 20.27
C PRO A 25 2.30 27.27 19.52
N LYS A 26 0.96 27.36 19.45
CA LYS A 26 0.10 26.34 18.80
C LYS A 26 0.62 25.99 17.40
N GLY A 27 0.93 24.73 17.16
CA GLY A 27 1.30 24.19 15.84
C GLY A 27 2.80 24.07 15.53
N LEU A 28 3.70 24.44 16.45
CA LEU A 28 5.14 24.19 16.30
C LEU A 28 5.55 22.83 16.91
N LEU A 29 6.37 22.09 16.17
CA LEU A 29 7.02 20.84 16.56
C LEU A 29 8.44 21.13 17.07
N ARG A 30 8.93 20.32 18.02
CA ARG A 30 10.33 20.38 18.46
C ARG A 30 11.16 19.38 17.67
N PRO A 31 12.37 19.74 17.22
CA PRO A 31 13.29 18.76 16.67
C PRO A 31 13.65 17.72 17.74
N GLU A 32 13.70 16.47 17.32
CA GLU A 32 14.11 15.35 18.14
C GLU A 32 15.48 14.83 17.68
N SER A 33 16.23 14.27 18.64
CA SER A 33 17.48 13.57 18.35
C SER A 33 17.24 12.27 17.57
N ALA A 34 18.22 11.82 16.79
CA ALA A 34 18.18 10.49 16.15
C ALA A 34 17.83 9.36 17.14
N ALA A 35 18.39 9.40 18.35
CA ALA A 35 18.12 8.39 19.37
C ALA A 35 16.64 8.30 19.74
N SER A 36 15.96 9.45 19.93
CA SER A 36 14.52 9.52 20.21
C SER A 36 13.70 9.05 19.01
N LEU A 37 14.01 9.59 17.83
CA LEU A 37 13.30 9.29 16.59
C LEU A 37 13.36 7.80 16.25
N LEU A 38 14.50 7.15 16.48
CA LEU A 38 14.69 5.73 16.18
C LEU A 38 14.25 4.80 17.31
N ALA A 39 13.89 5.31 18.50
CA ALA A 39 13.61 4.48 19.69
C ALA A 39 12.30 3.68 19.63
N THR A 40 11.42 3.94 18.67
CA THR A 40 10.14 3.21 18.60
C THR A 40 10.39 1.72 18.34
N PRO A 41 9.58 0.81 18.94
CA PRO A 41 9.77 -0.63 18.76
C PRO A 41 9.82 -1.06 17.28
N ARG A 42 8.97 -0.48 16.44
CA ARG A 42 8.96 -0.72 14.97
C ARG A 42 10.29 -0.34 14.34
N ARG A 43 10.81 0.86 14.62
CA ARG A 43 12.07 1.36 14.03
C ARG A 43 13.28 0.57 14.53
N GLN A 44 13.31 0.20 15.81
CA GLN A 44 14.35 -0.69 16.34
C GLN A 44 14.34 -2.07 15.66
N LYS A 45 13.16 -2.65 15.40
CA LYS A 45 13.03 -3.92 14.67
C LYS A 45 13.51 -3.80 13.22
N LEU A 46 13.18 -2.70 12.53
CA LEU A 46 13.70 -2.43 11.18
C LEU A 46 15.24 -2.30 11.19
N LEU A 47 15.81 -1.56 12.14
CA LEU A 47 17.27 -1.44 12.30
C LEU A 47 17.93 -2.80 12.53
N GLU A 48 17.32 -3.67 13.34
CA GLU A 48 17.79 -5.03 13.58
C GLU A 48 17.74 -5.88 12.30
N HIS A 49 16.66 -5.80 11.51
CA HIS A 49 16.60 -6.48 10.20
C HIS A 49 17.65 -5.97 9.21
N ILE A 50 17.90 -4.65 9.17
CA ILE A 50 18.97 -4.08 8.35
C ILE A 50 20.32 -4.66 8.80
N TRP A 51 20.59 -4.69 10.11
CA TRP A 51 21.85 -5.24 10.63
C TRP A 51 22.03 -6.71 10.26
N GLN A 52 21.03 -7.56 10.51
CA GLN A 52 21.07 -8.99 10.21
C GLN A 52 21.36 -9.27 8.73
N ARG A 53 20.85 -8.44 7.82
CA ARG A 53 21.01 -8.59 6.37
C ARG A 53 22.35 -8.07 5.82
N THR A 54 23.07 -7.26 6.59
CA THR A 54 24.42 -6.78 6.21
C THR A 54 25.53 -7.74 6.66
N SER A 55 25.26 -8.62 7.64
CA SER A 55 26.24 -9.55 8.20
C SER A 55 27.53 -8.91 8.74
N LEU A 56 27.50 -7.62 9.10
CA LEU A 56 28.65 -6.87 9.61
C LEU A 56 28.78 -6.93 11.13
N SER A 57 30.00 -6.73 11.64
CA SER A 57 30.21 -6.47 13.07
C SER A 57 29.45 -5.22 13.52
N ARG A 58 29.06 -5.14 14.80
CA ARG A 58 28.34 -3.96 15.34
C ARG A 58 29.10 -2.65 15.11
N ARG A 59 30.44 -2.68 15.12
CA ARG A 59 31.28 -1.48 14.87
C ARG A 59 31.22 -1.02 13.41
N GLN A 60 31.32 -1.96 12.47
CA GLN A 60 31.20 -1.65 11.04
C GLN A 60 29.79 -1.21 10.70
N PHE A 61 28.77 -1.91 11.23
CA PHE A 61 27.37 -1.52 11.07
C PHE A 61 27.09 -0.11 11.61
N ALA A 62 27.63 0.23 12.79
CA ALA A 62 27.47 1.55 13.37
C ALA A 62 28.01 2.66 12.45
N THR A 63 29.16 2.41 11.81
CA THR A 63 29.83 3.38 10.94
C THR A 63 29.14 3.48 9.59
N LEU A 64 28.89 2.34 8.93
CA LEU A 64 28.42 2.30 7.53
C LEU A 64 26.91 2.47 7.41
N TYR A 65 26.10 2.02 8.38
CA TYR A 65 24.64 2.01 8.24
C TYR A 65 23.97 2.88 9.30
N ARG A 66 24.27 2.65 10.59
CA ARG A 66 23.61 3.38 11.66
C ARG A 66 23.84 4.88 11.58
N THR A 67 25.07 5.32 11.35
CA THR A 67 25.40 6.75 11.27
C THR A 67 24.64 7.46 10.14
N PRO A 68 24.61 6.95 8.88
CA PRO A 68 23.74 7.52 7.84
C PRO A 68 22.25 7.50 8.17
N LEU A 69 21.74 6.44 8.83
CA LEU A 69 20.33 6.34 9.22
C LEU A 69 19.97 7.35 10.34
N GLU A 70 20.88 7.59 11.27
CA GLU A 70 20.75 8.62 12.31
C GLU A 70 20.74 10.02 11.68
N ARG A 71 21.65 10.30 10.73
CA ARG A 71 21.65 11.56 9.95
C ARG A 71 20.36 11.74 9.15
N TYR A 72 19.86 10.68 8.51
CA TYR A 72 18.58 10.70 7.80
C TYR A 72 17.43 11.04 8.76
N ALA A 73 17.34 10.35 9.91
CA ALA A 73 16.31 10.60 10.91
C ALA A 73 16.32 12.06 11.40
N GLU A 74 17.48 12.61 11.72
CA GLU A 74 17.61 14.00 12.17
C GLU A 74 17.26 15.03 11.09
N LEU A 75 17.42 14.66 9.82
CA LEU A 75 17.08 15.53 8.70
C LEU A 75 15.58 15.49 8.37
N VAL A 76 14.95 14.32 8.42
CA VAL A 76 13.53 14.14 8.04
C VAL A 76 12.56 14.33 9.21
N GLN A 77 13.03 14.22 10.46
CA GLN A 77 12.23 14.49 11.67
C GLN A 77 10.82 13.85 11.61
N ALA A 78 9.79 14.62 11.95
CA ALA A 78 8.39 14.20 11.88
C ALA A 78 7.73 14.46 10.50
N PHE A 79 8.48 14.66 9.42
CA PHE A 79 7.87 14.90 8.11
C PHE A 79 7.12 13.66 7.59
N PRO A 80 5.96 13.85 6.95
CA PRO A 80 5.27 12.79 6.22
C PRO A 80 5.97 12.48 4.89
N ALA A 81 5.90 11.24 4.42
CA ALA A 81 6.45 10.87 3.11
C ALA A 81 5.51 11.23 1.95
N SER A 82 4.22 11.39 2.25
CA SER A 82 3.17 11.74 1.28
C SER A 82 2.06 12.57 1.93
N GLU A 83 1.28 13.30 1.13
CA GLU A 83 0.25 14.22 1.66
C GLU A 83 -1.06 13.53 2.03
N ALA A 84 -1.45 12.50 1.28
CA ALA A 84 -2.73 11.82 1.44
C ALA A 84 -2.67 10.29 1.23
N HIS A 85 -1.46 9.71 1.17
CA HIS A 85 -1.23 8.30 0.83
C HIS A 85 -0.50 7.56 1.97
N HIS A 86 0.19 6.46 1.63
CA HIS A 86 1.05 5.71 2.55
C HIS A 86 2.09 6.63 3.18
N HIS A 87 2.32 6.45 4.48
CA HIS A 87 3.18 7.32 5.27
C HIS A 87 2.77 8.81 5.32
N ALA A 88 1.48 9.14 5.11
CA ALA A 88 0.90 10.48 5.32
C ALA A 88 0.61 10.80 6.80
N TYR A 89 1.55 10.47 7.67
CA TYR A 89 1.47 10.73 9.11
C TYR A 89 2.80 11.31 9.63
N PRO A 90 2.82 11.96 10.80
CA PRO A 90 4.04 12.49 11.38
C PRO A 90 5.12 11.41 11.55
N GLY A 91 6.29 11.63 10.94
CA GLY A 91 7.40 10.68 10.94
C GLY A 91 7.35 9.61 9.84
N GLY A 92 6.34 9.66 8.96
CA GLY A 92 6.19 8.72 7.87
C GLY A 92 7.38 8.69 6.90
N MET A 93 8.06 9.82 6.68
CA MET A 93 9.28 9.87 5.86
C MET A 93 10.42 9.03 6.44
N LEU A 94 10.53 8.98 7.78
CA LEU A 94 11.51 8.14 8.46
C LEU A 94 11.16 6.66 8.30
N ASP A 95 9.90 6.30 8.52
CA ASP A 95 9.44 4.91 8.42
C ASP A 95 9.58 4.38 6.99
N HIS A 96 9.15 5.14 5.99
CA HIS A 96 9.33 4.83 4.56
C HIS A 96 10.79 4.56 4.19
N GLY A 97 11.69 5.45 4.63
CA GLY A 97 13.13 5.30 4.37
C GLY A 97 13.71 4.02 4.98
N LEU A 98 13.40 3.74 6.25
CA LEU A 98 13.87 2.52 6.93
C LEU A 98 13.34 1.24 6.29
N GLU A 99 12.08 1.26 5.86
CA GLU A 99 11.45 0.12 5.20
C GLU A 99 12.09 -0.20 3.85
N ILE A 100 12.26 0.80 2.99
CA ILE A 100 12.85 0.57 1.66
C ILE A 100 14.30 0.11 1.78
N VAL A 101 15.06 0.61 2.77
CA VAL A 101 16.38 0.05 3.08
C VAL A 101 16.28 -1.42 3.48
N ALA A 102 15.38 -1.77 4.40
CA ALA A 102 15.21 -3.16 4.82
C ALA A 102 14.80 -4.07 3.64
N TYR A 103 13.83 -3.69 2.82
CA TYR A 103 13.37 -4.48 1.66
C TYR A 103 14.43 -4.59 0.57
N SER A 104 15.12 -3.50 0.25
CA SER A 104 16.20 -3.52 -0.77
C SER A 104 17.34 -4.46 -0.36
N LEU A 105 17.69 -4.49 0.93
CA LEU A 105 18.66 -5.45 1.46
C LEU A 105 18.15 -6.90 1.43
N LYS A 106 16.86 -7.14 1.68
CA LYS A 106 16.25 -8.48 1.54
C LYS A 106 16.34 -8.96 0.09
N LEU A 107 15.94 -8.10 -0.84
CA LEU A 107 16.03 -8.33 -2.28
C LEU A 107 17.45 -8.59 -2.74
N ARG A 108 18.41 -7.88 -2.15
CA ARG A 108 19.82 -8.06 -2.48
C ARG A 108 20.34 -9.45 -2.10
N GLN A 109 19.82 -10.09 -1.05
CA GLN A 109 20.30 -11.42 -0.65
C GLN A 109 20.09 -12.49 -1.74
N SER A 110 19.14 -12.31 -2.65
CA SER A 110 18.93 -13.23 -3.78
C SER A 110 19.78 -12.92 -5.02
N HIS A 111 20.71 -11.94 -4.94
CA HIS A 111 21.51 -11.49 -6.07
C HIS A 111 23.02 -11.58 -5.77
N LEU A 112 23.73 -12.29 -6.65
CA LEU A 112 25.18 -12.26 -6.72
C LEU A 112 25.62 -11.07 -7.57
N LEU A 113 26.08 -9.99 -6.93
CA LEU A 113 26.50 -8.75 -7.58
C LEU A 113 28.01 -8.53 -7.44
N PRO A 114 28.70 -7.98 -8.45
CA PRO A 114 28.17 -7.55 -9.75
C PRO A 114 27.73 -8.71 -10.67
N ILE A 115 26.69 -8.51 -11.47
CA ILE A 115 26.20 -9.51 -12.43
C ILE A 115 27.28 -9.79 -13.47
N GLY A 116 27.59 -11.07 -13.70
CA GLY A 116 28.56 -11.50 -14.72
C GLY A 116 30.03 -11.37 -14.30
N ALA A 117 30.33 -10.88 -13.09
CA ALA A 117 31.67 -10.92 -12.52
C ALA A 117 32.04 -12.32 -12.00
N SER A 118 33.33 -12.59 -11.83
CA SER A 118 33.79 -13.85 -11.24
C SER A 118 33.34 -13.98 -9.78
N PRO A 119 33.18 -15.19 -9.22
CA PRO A 119 32.83 -15.36 -7.79
C PRO A 119 33.81 -14.66 -6.84
N GLU A 120 35.09 -14.60 -7.19
CA GLU A 120 36.13 -13.89 -6.42
C GLU A 120 35.87 -12.38 -6.42
N ASP A 121 35.62 -11.79 -7.60
CA ASP A 121 35.29 -10.37 -7.75
C ASP A 121 33.97 -10.01 -7.05
N GLN A 122 32.97 -10.89 -7.13
CA GLN A 122 31.69 -10.73 -6.44
C GLN A 122 31.88 -10.72 -4.92
N ALA A 123 32.68 -11.65 -4.38
CA ALA A 123 33.00 -11.68 -2.96
C ALA A 123 33.77 -10.42 -2.53
N ALA A 124 34.78 -10.01 -3.31
CA ALA A 124 35.64 -8.87 -3.01
C ALA A 124 34.89 -7.52 -2.96
N GLN A 125 33.80 -7.38 -3.72
CA GLN A 125 33.03 -6.14 -3.81
C GLN A 125 31.64 -6.24 -3.15
N SER A 126 31.30 -7.38 -2.54
CA SER A 126 29.96 -7.66 -2.01
C SER A 126 29.50 -6.60 -1.00
N GLU A 127 30.39 -6.18 -0.10
CA GLU A 127 30.10 -5.17 0.93
C GLU A 127 29.79 -3.80 0.30
N ALA A 128 30.60 -3.35 -0.66
CA ALA A 128 30.41 -2.07 -1.36
C ALA A 128 29.07 -2.04 -2.07
N TRP A 129 28.76 -3.11 -2.81
CA TRP A 129 27.48 -3.24 -3.49
C TRP A 129 26.30 -3.29 -2.52
N THR A 130 26.44 -3.93 -1.35
CA THR A 130 25.36 -4.01 -0.35
C THR A 130 25.11 -2.64 0.28
N ALA A 131 26.16 -1.90 0.61
CA ALA A 131 26.07 -0.55 1.14
C ALA A 131 25.44 0.40 0.11
N ALA A 132 25.85 0.34 -1.16
CA ALA A 132 25.27 1.15 -2.22
C ALA A 132 23.77 0.90 -2.43
N VAL A 133 23.30 -0.35 -2.34
CA VAL A 133 21.85 -0.65 -2.39
C VAL A 133 21.13 0.03 -1.23
N ALA A 134 21.65 -0.07 -0.01
CA ALA A 134 21.06 0.59 1.15
C ALA A 134 21.06 2.12 1.03
N TYR A 135 22.15 2.74 0.54
CA TYR A 135 22.22 4.19 0.38
C TYR A 135 21.32 4.70 -0.75
N ALA A 136 21.26 3.96 -1.87
CA ALA A 136 20.35 4.27 -2.96
C ALA A 136 18.89 4.22 -2.48
N ALA A 137 18.52 3.18 -1.74
CA ALA A 137 17.21 3.04 -1.09
C ALA A 137 16.93 4.18 -0.10
N LEU A 138 17.87 4.52 0.77
CA LEU A 138 17.67 5.57 1.78
C LEU A 138 17.49 6.96 1.15
N LEU A 139 18.24 7.23 0.08
CA LEU A 139 18.26 8.55 -0.56
C LEU A 139 17.18 8.73 -1.63
N HIS A 140 16.58 7.67 -2.17
CA HIS A 140 15.76 7.74 -3.39
C HIS A 140 14.69 8.86 -3.40
N ASP A 141 14.07 9.14 -2.24
CA ASP A 141 13.01 10.12 -2.07
C ASP A 141 13.39 11.32 -1.20
N ILE A 142 14.64 11.42 -0.73
CA ILE A 142 15.02 12.48 0.22
C ILE A 142 14.89 13.89 -0.37
N GLY A 143 14.93 14.04 -1.70
CA GLY A 143 14.69 15.33 -2.35
C GLY A 143 13.33 15.95 -2.02
N LYS A 144 12.33 15.16 -1.58
CA LYS A 144 11.00 15.64 -1.21
C LYS A 144 11.06 16.72 -0.12
N ILE A 145 11.94 16.56 0.88
CA ILE A 145 12.05 17.58 1.95
C ILE A 145 12.67 18.90 1.46
N ALA A 146 13.30 18.92 0.29
CA ALA A 146 13.88 20.12 -0.30
C ALA A 146 12.87 20.92 -1.16
N VAL A 147 11.99 20.22 -1.87
CA VAL A 147 11.13 20.85 -2.89
C VAL A 147 9.63 20.66 -2.66
N ASP A 148 9.20 19.61 -1.96
CA ASP A 148 7.77 19.36 -1.74
C ASP A 148 7.25 20.05 -0.48
N LEU A 149 8.14 20.28 0.49
CA LEU A 149 7.82 20.91 1.76
C LEU A 149 8.26 22.37 1.81
N HIS A 150 7.47 23.17 2.50
CA HIS A 150 7.86 24.47 3.03
C HIS A 150 7.95 24.35 4.56
N VAL A 151 9.14 24.56 5.10
CA VAL A 151 9.42 24.44 6.53
C VAL A 151 9.79 25.82 7.08
N GLU A 152 9.06 26.26 8.10
CA GLU A 152 9.25 27.54 8.77
C GLU A 152 9.74 27.30 10.20
N LEU A 153 10.83 27.97 10.57
CA LEU A 153 11.42 27.93 11.90
C LEU A 153 10.69 28.88 12.85
N ALA A 154 10.91 28.73 14.16
CA ALA A 154 10.30 29.54 15.20
C ALA A 154 10.59 31.06 15.07
N ASP A 155 11.68 31.44 14.41
CA ASP A 155 12.04 32.83 14.10
C ASP A 155 11.38 33.38 12.82
N GLY A 156 10.54 32.57 12.16
CA GLY A 156 9.86 32.90 10.90
C GLY A 156 10.72 32.70 9.65
N SER A 157 11.99 32.29 9.79
CA SER A 157 12.84 32.00 8.64
C SER A 157 12.52 30.65 8.00
N THR A 158 12.82 30.51 6.71
CA THR A 158 12.67 29.24 5.99
C THR A 158 13.85 28.32 6.26
N TRP A 159 13.57 27.08 6.64
CA TRP A 159 14.59 26.05 6.72
C TRP A 159 14.89 25.46 5.35
N HIS A 160 16.16 25.19 5.11
CA HIS A 160 16.63 24.50 3.91
C HIS A 160 17.43 23.27 4.32
N PRO A 161 17.12 22.07 3.78
CA PRO A 161 17.75 20.84 4.23
C PRO A 161 19.26 20.75 3.94
N TRP A 162 19.77 21.50 2.97
CA TRP A 162 21.21 21.60 2.72
C TRP A 162 21.98 22.44 3.75
N HIS A 163 21.29 23.11 4.68
CA HIS A 163 21.92 23.74 5.86
C HIS A 163 22.10 22.76 7.02
N GLY A 164 21.63 21.51 6.90
CA GLY A 164 21.71 20.50 7.94
C GLY A 164 20.41 20.35 8.75
N PRO A 165 20.45 19.58 9.85
CA PRO A 165 19.27 19.21 10.62
C PRO A 165 18.59 20.41 11.30
N LEU A 166 17.34 20.23 11.70
CA LEU A 166 16.56 21.24 12.41
C LEU A 166 17.07 21.41 13.85
N HIS A 167 17.38 22.66 14.23
CA HIS A 167 17.82 23.01 15.59
C HIS A 167 16.82 23.87 16.38
N GLN A 168 15.78 24.36 15.70
CA GLN A 168 14.74 25.19 16.28
C GLN A 168 13.37 24.53 16.12
N ALA A 169 12.41 24.90 16.97
CA ALA A 169 11.04 24.50 16.76
C ALA A 169 10.55 24.93 15.37
N TYR A 170 9.73 24.11 14.73
CA TYR A 170 9.40 24.26 13.32
C TYR A 170 7.94 23.89 13.05
N ARG A 171 7.40 24.40 11.95
CA ARG A 171 6.16 23.92 11.34
C ARG A 171 6.40 23.70 9.86
N PHE A 172 5.57 22.89 9.23
CA PHE A 172 5.69 22.64 7.81
C PHE A 172 4.32 22.58 7.16
N ARG A 173 4.32 22.79 5.85
CA ARG A 173 3.19 22.57 4.95
C ARG A 173 3.71 22.08 3.62
N TYR A 174 2.84 21.43 2.86
CA TYR A 174 3.14 21.15 1.46
C TYR A 174 3.11 22.44 0.63
N ARG A 175 3.90 22.45 -0.45
CA ARG A 175 3.85 23.52 -1.46
C ARG A 175 2.73 23.25 -2.45
N ASP A 176 2.04 24.31 -2.89
CA ASP A 176 0.91 24.18 -3.81
C ASP A 176 1.38 24.00 -5.28
N ASP A 177 2.61 24.45 -5.58
CA ASP A 177 3.26 24.45 -6.90
C ASP A 177 4.25 23.27 -7.10
N ARG A 178 3.96 22.11 -6.50
CA ARG A 178 4.86 20.94 -6.57
C ARG A 178 5.02 20.40 -7.98
N GLU A 179 6.26 20.41 -8.48
CA GLU A 179 6.65 19.62 -9.63
C GLU A 179 7.08 18.22 -9.17
N TYR A 180 6.20 17.22 -9.36
CA TYR A 180 6.40 15.87 -8.82
C TYR A 180 7.66 15.15 -9.34
N ARG A 181 8.31 15.61 -10.42
CA ARG A 181 9.59 15.05 -10.90
C ARG A 181 10.82 15.76 -10.34
N LEU A 182 10.64 16.92 -9.72
CA LEU A 182 11.75 17.77 -9.27
C LEU A 182 12.47 17.17 -8.06
N HIS A 183 11.76 16.43 -7.18
CA HIS A 183 12.40 15.85 -6.00
C HIS A 183 13.52 14.89 -6.36
N SER A 184 13.38 14.08 -7.42
CA SER A 184 14.44 13.16 -7.85
C SER A 184 15.71 13.90 -8.24
N ALA A 185 15.59 15.06 -8.89
CA ALA A 185 16.74 15.92 -9.21
C ALA A 185 17.26 16.66 -7.96
N ALA A 186 16.37 17.05 -7.04
CA ALA A 186 16.71 17.77 -5.82
C ALA A 186 17.45 16.91 -4.78
N THR A 187 17.36 15.58 -4.87
CA THR A 187 18.13 14.62 -4.06
C THR A 187 19.63 14.96 -4.04
N GLY A 188 20.17 15.47 -5.14
CA GLY A 188 21.56 15.91 -5.27
C GLY A 188 22.01 16.99 -4.29
N LEU A 189 21.08 17.80 -3.75
CA LEU A 189 21.40 18.79 -2.71
C LEU A 189 21.80 18.12 -1.38
N LEU A 190 21.41 16.86 -1.15
CA LEU A 190 21.41 16.24 0.17
C LEU A 190 22.35 15.04 0.33
N TYR A 191 23.03 14.59 -0.73
CA TYR A 191 23.93 13.43 -0.65
C TYR A 191 24.94 13.53 0.50
N ARG A 192 25.61 14.69 0.62
CA ARG A 192 26.64 14.94 1.63
C ARG A 192 26.12 15.23 3.03
N GLN A 193 24.80 15.41 3.18
CA GLN A 193 24.18 15.48 4.52
C GLN A 193 24.10 14.09 5.16
N LEU A 194 24.11 13.02 4.35
CA LEU A 194 23.96 11.65 4.81
C LEU A 194 25.23 10.84 4.63
N LEU A 195 25.79 10.84 3.42
CA LEU A 195 27.01 10.12 3.08
C LEU A 195 28.20 11.05 3.27
N ASP A 196 29.13 10.66 4.14
CA ASP A 196 30.36 11.43 4.30
C ASP A 196 31.35 11.14 3.18
N ARG A 197 32.42 11.95 3.14
CA ARG A 197 33.47 11.83 2.12
C ARG A 197 34.10 10.44 2.06
N HIS A 198 34.27 9.77 3.20
CA HIS A 198 34.98 8.48 3.21
C HIS A 198 34.13 7.38 2.58
N VAL A 199 32.80 7.43 2.77
CA VAL A 199 31.86 6.52 2.09
C VAL A 199 31.86 6.79 0.58
N LEU A 200 31.84 8.05 0.17
CA LEU A 200 31.84 8.40 -1.25
C LEU A 200 33.16 8.03 -1.94
N ASP A 201 34.30 8.31 -1.29
CA ASP A 201 35.63 7.92 -1.77
C ASP A 201 35.68 6.39 -1.93
N TRP A 202 35.28 5.63 -0.91
CA TRP A 202 35.24 4.17 -0.94
C TRP A 202 34.36 3.60 -2.06
N LEU A 203 33.13 4.10 -2.24
CA LEU A 203 32.25 3.59 -3.30
C LEU A 203 32.75 3.96 -4.70
N SER A 204 33.48 5.06 -4.84
CA SER A 204 34.04 5.50 -6.12
C SER A 204 35.17 4.61 -6.64
N ASP A 205 35.82 3.85 -5.75
CA ASP A 205 36.85 2.86 -6.11
C ASP A 205 36.28 1.64 -6.87
N TYR A 206 34.95 1.53 -6.99
CA TYR A 206 34.26 0.46 -7.72
C TYR A 206 33.48 1.02 -8.93
N PRO A 207 34.11 1.20 -10.11
CA PRO A 207 33.47 1.86 -11.25
C PRO A 207 32.16 1.21 -11.73
N ALA A 208 32.08 -0.13 -11.68
CA ALA A 208 30.89 -0.88 -12.06
C ALA A 208 29.69 -0.63 -11.13
N LEU A 209 29.94 -0.19 -9.89
CA LEU A 209 28.94 0.19 -8.90
C LEU A 209 28.65 1.68 -8.91
N TRP A 210 29.70 2.50 -9.06
CA TRP A 210 29.65 3.94 -8.94
C TRP A 210 28.68 4.58 -9.94
N ALA A 211 28.75 4.21 -11.22
CA ALA A 211 27.86 4.76 -12.23
C ALA A 211 26.37 4.43 -11.96
N PRO A 212 25.98 3.15 -11.74
CA PRO A 212 24.62 2.81 -11.33
C PRO A 212 24.11 3.58 -10.10
N LEU A 213 24.95 3.75 -9.07
CA LEU A 213 24.60 4.49 -7.88
C LEU A 213 24.26 5.96 -8.20
N LEU A 214 25.10 6.63 -8.99
CA LEU A 214 24.84 8.02 -9.40
C LEU A 214 23.55 8.15 -10.22
N TYR A 215 23.26 7.20 -11.11
CA TYR A 215 22.02 7.21 -11.89
C TYR A 215 20.78 7.02 -11.01
N VAL A 216 20.78 6.11 -10.03
CA VAL A 216 19.65 6.00 -9.08
C VAL A 216 19.46 7.29 -8.31
N LEU A 217 20.54 7.86 -7.80
CA LEU A 217 20.48 9.07 -6.99
C LEU A 217 19.97 10.28 -7.79
N ALA A 218 20.27 10.33 -9.09
CA ALA A 218 19.73 11.34 -10.01
C ALA A 218 18.29 11.05 -10.49
N GLY A 219 17.67 9.95 -10.05
CA GLY A 219 16.34 9.52 -10.46
C GLY A 219 16.24 8.85 -11.84
N GLN A 220 17.38 8.51 -12.46
CA GLN A 220 17.47 7.86 -13.76
C GLN A 220 17.56 6.34 -13.60
N TYR A 221 16.51 5.74 -13.02
CA TYR A 221 16.48 4.32 -12.67
C TYR A 221 16.71 3.39 -13.86
N GLU A 222 16.29 3.80 -15.06
CA GLU A 222 16.48 3.08 -16.31
C GLU A 222 17.95 2.93 -16.73
N HIS A 223 18.82 3.82 -16.26
CA HIS A 223 20.27 3.78 -16.49
C HIS A 223 21.04 3.09 -15.36
N ALA A 224 20.35 2.73 -14.27
CA ALA A 224 20.97 2.22 -13.05
C ALA A 224 21.02 0.69 -12.92
N GLY A 225 20.57 -0.04 -13.96
CA GLY A 225 20.55 -1.50 -13.98
C GLY A 225 19.94 -2.11 -12.72
N VAL A 226 20.59 -3.17 -12.21
CA VAL A 226 20.10 -3.92 -11.04
C VAL A 226 19.96 -3.07 -9.78
N LEU A 227 20.78 -2.04 -9.58
CA LEU A 227 20.65 -1.17 -8.40
C LEU A 227 19.33 -0.39 -8.44
N GLY A 228 18.99 0.15 -9.62
CA GLY A 228 17.72 0.82 -9.85
C GLY A 228 16.54 -0.13 -9.69
N GLU A 229 16.63 -1.34 -10.26
CA GLU A 229 15.59 -2.38 -10.15
C GLU A 229 15.31 -2.78 -8.70
N LEU A 230 16.35 -2.97 -7.88
CA LEU A 230 16.21 -3.34 -6.47
C LEU A 230 15.50 -2.24 -5.66
N VAL A 231 15.85 -0.97 -5.87
CA VAL A 231 15.18 0.17 -5.20
C VAL A 231 13.73 0.29 -5.66
N VAL A 232 13.48 0.18 -6.96
CA VAL A 232 12.15 0.17 -7.57
C VAL A 232 11.26 -0.92 -6.98
N GLN A 233 11.78 -2.14 -6.82
CA GLN A 233 11.04 -3.26 -6.27
C GLN A 233 10.80 -3.12 -4.76
N ALA A 234 11.79 -2.60 -4.02
CA ALA A 234 11.68 -2.35 -2.58
C ALA A 234 10.60 -1.32 -2.24
N ASP A 235 10.56 -0.21 -2.98
CA ASP A 235 9.53 0.84 -2.86
C ASP A 235 8.11 0.26 -3.03
N ARG A 236 7.92 -0.56 -4.07
CA ARG A 236 6.64 -1.24 -4.32
C ARG A 236 6.25 -2.22 -3.22
N ALA A 237 7.22 -2.96 -2.70
CA ALA A 237 6.98 -3.94 -1.64
C ALA A 237 6.54 -3.25 -0.33
N SER A 238 7.14 -2.11 0.03
CA SER A 238 6.72 -1.30 1.17
C SER A 238 5.28 -0.81 1.02
N VAL A 239 4.93 -0.24 -0.15
CA VAL A 239 3.54 0.21 -0.44
C VAL A 239 2.54 -0.95 -0.41
N ALA A 240 2.88 -2.10 -0.99
CA ALA A 240 2.00 -3.27 -1.04
C ALA A 240 1.75 -3.88 0.34
N GLN A 241 2.77 -3.95 1.21
CA GLN A 241 2.64 -4.52 2.54
C GLN A 241 1.72 -3.67 3.44
N GLU A 242 1.80 -2.34 3.38
CA GLU A 242 0.90 -1.45 4.14
C GLU A 242 -0.54 -1.45 3.61
N LEU A 243 -0.75 -1.72 2.31
CA LEU A 243 -2.08 -1.89 1.70
C LEU A 243 -2.72 -3.25 2.00
N GLY A 244 -2.05 -4.14 2.72
CA GLY A 244 -2.50 -5.51 2.98
C GLY A 244 -2.39 -6.43 1.75
N GLY A 245 -1.56 -6.05 0.77
CA GLY A 245 -1.21 -6.87 -0.39
C GLY A 245 -0.01 -7.78 -0.13
N ASP A 246 0.14 -8.82 -0.94
CA ASP A 246 1.29 -9.73 -0.88
C ASP A 246 2.55 -9.05 -1.49
N PRO A 247 3.61 -8.80 -0.70
CA PRO A 247 4.85 -8.17 -1.19
C PRO A 247 5.48 -8.94 -2.35
N ALA A 248 5.42 -10.28 -2.33
CA ALA A 248 6.03 -11.12 -3.36
C ALA A 248 5.33 -10.94 -4.73
N ARG A 249 4.01 -10.73 -4.72
CA ARG A 249 3.22 -10.44 -5.93
C ARG A 249 3.45 -9.03 -6.47
N ALA A 250 3.65 -8.05 -5.60
CA ALA A 250 3.94 -6.66 -6.01
C ALA A 250 5.32 -6.51 -6.67
N MET A 251 6.31 -7.29 -6.22
CA MET A 251 7.67 -7.31 -6.75
C MET A 251 7.76 -7.89 -8.17
N ALA A 252 6.83 -8.79 -8.55
CA ALA A 252 6.77 -9.42 -9.87
C ALA A 252 6.12 -8.55 -10.97
N ALA A 253 5.52 -7.40 -10.64
CA ALA A 253 4.79 -6.56 -11.60
C ALA A 253 5.68 -5.45 -12.20
N PRO A 254 5.93 -5.32 -13.52
CA PRO A 254 6.81 -4.28 -14.10
C PRO A 254 6.30 -2.82 -13.93
N LYS A 255 7.20 -1.81 -13.77
CA LYS A 255 6.86 -0.36 -13.57
C LYS A 255 6.05 0.27 -14.70
N HIS A 256 6.24 -0.20 -15.93
CA HIS A 256 5.48 0.25 -17.10
C HIS A 256 4.24 -0.60 -17.41
N ALA A 257 3.99 -1.69 -16.68
CA ALA A 257 2.86 -2.55 -16.98
C ALA A 257 1.54 -1.88 -16.64
N LEU A 258 1.39 -1.25 -15.45
CA LEU A 258 0.13 -0.65 -15.04
C LEU A 258 -0.21 0.61 -15.86
N GLN A 259 0.74 1.51 -16.06
CA GLN A 259 0.55 2.70 -16.89
C GLN A 259 0.14 2.32 -18.33
N ARG A 260 0.86 1.36 -18.94
CA ARG A 260 0.53 0.86 -20.28
C ARG A 260 -0.83 0.19 -20.31
N LYS A 261 -1.16 -0.65 -19.32
CA LYS A 261 -2.46 -1.33 -19.20
C LYS A 261 -3.61 -0.32 -19.04
N LEU A 262 -3.45 0.70 -18.21
CA LEU A 262 -4.42 1.78 -18.04
C LEU A 262 -4.64 2.54 -19.35
N LEU A 263 -3.56 2.88 -20.06
CA LEU A 263 -3.64 3.60 -21.34
C LEU A 263 -4.25 2.73 -22.44
N ASP A 264 -3.84 1.47 -22.55
CA ASP A 264 -4.39 0.49 -23.50
C ASP A 264 -5.87 0.24 -23.22
N GLY A 265 -6.25 0.13 -21.94
CA GLY A 265 -7.64 0.04 -21.50
C GLY A 265 -8.46 1.27 -21.87
N LEU A 266 -7.93 2.49 -21.66
CA LEU A 266 -8.58 3.74 -22.06
C LEU A 266 -8.78 3.81 -23.59
N ARG A 267 -7.76 3.43 -24.37
CA ARG A 267 -7.84 3.38 -25.84
C ARG A 267 -8.89 2.38 -26.31
N TYR A 268 -8.92 1.19 -25.72
CA TYR A 268 -9.95 0.18 -26.01
C TYR A 268 -11.35 0.70 -25.69
N LEU A 269 -11.55 1.33 -24.53
CA LEU A 269 -12.85 1.88 -24.16
C LEU A 269 -13.30 2.97 -25.13
N LEU A 270 -12.41 3.88 -25.52
CA LEU A 270 -12.75 4.98 -26.45
C LEU A 270 -13.04 4.48 -27.87
N LYS A 271 -12.52 3.32 -28.23
CA LYS A 271 -12.76 2.69 -29.53
C LYS A 271 -14.05 1.86 -29.54
N GLU A 272 -14.31 1.09 -28.49
CA GLU A 272 -15.30 0.00 -28.53
C GLU A 272 -16.49 0.20 -27.57
N GLN A 273 -16.38 1.02 -26.51
CA GLN A 273 -17.39 1.07 -25.44
C GLN A 273 -17.90 2.46 -25.05
N LEU A 274 -17.12 3.51 -25.24
CA LEU A 274 -17.48 4.88 -24.90
C LEU A 274 -18.02 5.58 -26.14
N LYS A 275 -19.20 6.18 -26.01
CA LYS A 275 -19.81 6.95 -27.10
C LYS A 275 -19.38 8.41 -26.97
N LEU A 276 -18.62 8.91 -27.95
CA LEU A 276 -18.20 10.31 -27.98
C LEU A 276 -19.14 11.15 -28.85
N ASN A 277 -19.25 12.44 -28.52
CA ASN A 277 -19.94 13.48 -29.29
C ASN A 277 -21.38 13.13 -29.69
N GLN A 278 -22.09 12.35 -28.88
CA GLN A 278 -23.48 12.01 -29.16
C GLN A 278 -24.42 13.15 -28.77
N PRO A 279 -25.54 13.36 -29.50
CA PRO A 279 -26.48 14.44 -29.25
C PRO A 279 -27.27 14.32 -27.94
N GLU A 280 -27.34 13.12 -27.34
CA GLU A 280 -28.08 12.87 -26.08
C GLU A 280 -27.19 12.18 -25.04
N ALA A 281 -27.05 10.85 -25.12
CA ALA A 281 -26.25 10.07 -24.16
C ALA A 281 -24.80 9.91 -24.65
N SER A 282 -23.97 10.91 -24.35
CA SER A 282 -22.53 10.87 -24.61
C SER A 282 -21.75 10.48 -23.35
N ASP A 283 -20.77 9.60 -23.48
CA ASP A 283 -19.81 9.26 -22.42
C ASP A 283 -18.64 10.26 -22.37
N GLY A 284 -18.52 11.12 -23.39
CA GLY A 284 -17.52 12.18 -23.44
C GLY A 284 -17.61 13.07 -24.68
N TRP A 285 -16.82 14.14 -24.68
CA TRP A 285 -16.77 15.14 -25.74
C TRP A 285 -15.34 15.46 -26.13
N LEU A 286 -15.06 15.40 -27.42
CA LEU A 286 -13.76 15.75 -27.98
C LEU A 286 -13.82 17.18 -28.52
N THR A 287 -13.17 18.12 -27.85
CA THR A 287 -12.97 19.50 -28.34
C THR A 287 -11.64 19.60 -29.08
N GLU A 288 -11.31 20.76 -29.67
CA GLU A 288 -9.99 20.99 -30.27
C GLU A 288 -8.86 20.82 -29.24
N ASP A 289 -9.09 21.35 -28.02
CA ASP A 289 -8.08 21.49 -26.96
C ASP A 289 -8.07 20.36 -25.92
N GLY A 290 -8.96 19.38 -26.02
CA GLY A 290 -9.09 18.35 -25.00
C GLY A 290 -10.15 17.30 -25.26
N LEU A 291 -9.89 16.09 -24.75
CA LEU A 291 -10.89 15.03 -24.60
C LEU A 291 -11.48 15.10 -23.19
N TRP A 292 -12.79 15.22 -23.10
CA TRP A 292 -13.53 15.33 -21.85
C TRP A 292 -14.37 14.07 -21.63
N LEU A 293 -14.13 13.31 -20.56
CA LEU A 293 -14.83 12.05 -20.29
C LEU A 293 -15.62 12.14 -18.99
N VAL A 294 -16.83 11.61 -18.96
CA VAL A 294 -17.63 11.57 -17.72
C VAL A 294 -16.91 10.71 -16.67
N SER A 295 -16.53 11.34 -15.56
CA SER A 295 -15.54 10.79 -14.61
C SER A 295 -15.94 9.45 -14.00
N LYS A 296 -17.20 9.32 -13.58
CA LYS A 296 -17.75 8.08 -13.05
C LYS A 296 -17.78 6.97 -14.11
N THR A 297 -18.31 7.27 -15.29
CA THR A 297 -18.50 6.29 -16.36
C THR A 297 -17.18 5.70 -16.84
N VAL A 298 -16.19 6.56 -17.14
CA VAL A 298 -14.89 6.10 -17.62
C VAL A 298 -14.16 5.28 -16.55
N SER A 299 -14.25 5.66 -15.28
CA SER A 299 -13.56 4.94 -14.19
C SER A 299 -14.17 3.58 -13.92
N ASP A 300 -15.51 3.49 -13.90
CA ASP A 300 -16.22 2.23 -13.68
C ASP A 300 -15.95 1.25 -14.84
N LYS A 301 -16.04 1.73 -16.09
CA LYS A 301 -15.75 0.91 -17.28
C LYS A 301 -14.27 0.51 -17.35
N LEU A 302 -13.34 1.41 -17.02
CA LEU A 302 -11.90 1.11 -17.05
C LEU A 302 -11.53 0.07 -16.00
N ARG A 303 -12.04 0.22 -14.77
CA ARG A 303 -11.84 -0.78 -13.72
C ARG A 303 -12.42 -2.13 -14.13
N ALA A 304 -13.65 -2.17 -14.64
CA ALA A 304 -14.28 -3.40 -15.09
C ALA A 304 -13.47 -4.09 -16.20
N HIS A 305 -13.00 -3.33 -17.18
CA HIS A 305 -12.18 -3.84 -18.28
C HIS A 305 -10.86 -4.45 -17.78
N LEU A 306 -10.13 -3.71 -16.95
CA LEU A 306 -8.83 -4.17 -16.45
C LEU A 306 -8.97 -5.38 -15.51
N LEU A 307 -10.01 -5.41 -14.66
CA LEU A 307 -10.32 -6.58 -13.83
C LEU A 307 -10.68 -7.81 -14.69
N SER A 308 -11.42 -7.62 -15.79
CA SER A 308 -11.76 -8.72 -16.71
C SER A 308 -10.54 -9.34 -17.40
N GLN A 309 -9.45 -8.58 -17.52
CA GLN A 309 -8.16 -9.04 -18.05
C GLN A 309 -7.26 -9.67 -16.98
N GLY A 310 -7.75 -9.85 -15.75
CA GLY A 310 -6.99 -10.41 -14.64
C GLY A 310 -5.84 -9.50 -14.18
N ILE A 311 -5.97 -8.18 -14.36
CA ILE A 311 -4.99 -7.21 -13.91
C ILE A 311 -5.26 -6.89 -12.44
N ASP A 312 -4.37 -7.35 -11.56
CA ASP A 312 -4.42 -7.04 -10.13
C ASP A 312 -3.83 -5.65 -9.82
N GLY A 313 -4.25 -5.04 -8.70
CA GLY A 313 -3.74 -3.73 -8.24
C GLY A 313 -4.53 -2.50 -8.72
N ILE A 314 -5.71 -2.69 -9.32
CA ILE A 314 -6.59 -1.58 -9.72
C ILE A 314 -7.33 -1.05 -8.48
N PRO A 315 -7.36 0.28 -8.26
CA PRO A 315 -8.06 0.82 -7.11
C PRO A 315 -9.56 0.50 -7.07
N ALA A 316 -10.06 0.17 -5.88
CA ALA A 316 -11.44 -0.27 -5.68
C ALA A 316 -12.48 0.86 -5.82
N ASN A 317 -12.08 2.12 -5.71
CA ASN A 317 -12.96 3.28 -5.77
C ASN A 317 -12.53 4.28 -6.87
N ASN A 318 -13.48 5.08 -7.36
CA ASN A 318 -13.24 5.97 -8.51
C ASN A 318 -12.28 7.11 -8.17
N THR A 319 -12.30 7.61 -6.93
CA THR A 319 -11.35 8.64 -6.48
C THR A 319 -9.90 8.17 -6.61
N ALA A 320 -9.61 6.94 -6.21
CA ALA A 320 -8.27 6.37 -6.32
C ALA A 320 -7.89 6.07 -7.77
N VAL A 321 -8.85 5.71 -8.64
CA VAL A 321 -8.61 5.61 -10.09
C VAL A 321 -8.23 6.97 -10.68
N PHE A 322 -8.90 8.06 -10.27
CA PHE A 322 -8.56 9.42 -10.72
C PHE A 322 -7.13 9.79 -10.35
N ASN A 323 -6.73 9.55 -9.10
CA ASN A 323 -5.39 9.83 -8.62
C ASN A 323 -4.34 9.02 -9.39
N VAL A 324 -4.55 7.72 -9.58
CA VAL A 324 -3.63 6.88 -10.35
C VAL A 324 -3.47 7.37 -11.81
N LEU A 325 -4.57 7.77 -12.46
CA LEU A 325 -4.50 8.34 -13.81
C LEU A 325 -3.75 9.68 -13.83
N GLN A 326 -3.91 10.50 -12.79
CA GLN A 326 -3.21 11.78 -12.62
C GLN A 326 -1.71 11.59 -12.34
N ASP A 327 -1.35 10.69 -11.42
CA ASP A 327 0.04 10.36 -11.03
C ASP A 327 0.86 9.84 -12.23
N HIS A 328 0.20 9.11 -13.13
CA HIS A 328 0.80 8.65 -14.37
C HIS A 328 0.76 9.68 -15.51
N GLY A 329 0.32 10.90 -15.26
CA GLY A 329 0.30 12.00 -16.23
C GLY A 329 -0.69 11.82 -17.38
N MET A 330 -1.73 11.00 -17.20
CA MET A 330 -2.75 10.76 -18.24
C MET A 330 -3.86 11.82 -18.23
N LEU A 331 -4.02 12.54 -17.12
CA LEU A 331 -5.02 13.58 -16.95
C LEU A 331 -4.39 14.97 -16.97
N GLN A 332 -5.12 15.93 -17.56
CA GLN A 332 -4.84 17.35 -17.44
C GLN A 332 -5.55 17.87 -16.17
N PRO A 333 -4.79 18.29 -15.13
CA PRO A 333 -5.36 18.70 -13.86
C PRO A 333 -6.07 20.05 -13.96
N THR A 334 -7.00 20.31 -13.04
CA THR A 334 -7.57 21.65 -12.81
C THR A 334 -6.48 22.64 -12.38
N PRO A 335 -6.72 23.96 -12.45
CA PRO A 335 -5.78 24.96 -11.93
C PRO A 335 -5.40 24.73 -10.45
N ASP A 336 -6.31 24.15 -9.66
CA ASP A 336 -6.09 23.79 -8.25
C ASP A 336 -5.44 22.40 -8.07
N GLY A 337 -4.94 21.78 -9.14
CA GLY A 337 -4.26 20.49 -9.10
C GLY A 337 -5.15 19.26 -8.92
N LYS A 338 -6.48 19.37 -9.09
CA LYS A 338 -7.42 18.24 -8.95
C LYS A 338 -7.62 17.49 -10.27
N ALA A 339 -7.95 16.21 -10.20
CA ALA A 339 -8.20 15.36 -11.39
C ALA A 339 -9.55 15.63 -12.07
N VAL A 340 -10.57 16.07 -11.32
CA VAL A 340 -11.95 16.17 -11.81
C VAL A 340 -12.30 17.64 -12.08
N TRP A 341 -12.76 17.90 -13.30
CA TRP A 341 -13.30 19.17 -13.75
C TRP A 341 -14.81 19.20 -13.57
N ARG A 342 -15.36 20.38 -13.27
CA ARG A 342 -16.80 20.63 -13.41
C ARG A 342 -17.00 21.55 -14.61
N ALA A 343 -17.74 21.08 -15.60
CA ALA A 343 -17.93 21.82 -16.85
C ALA A 343 -19.34 21.62 -17.39
N THR A 344 -19.86 22.67 -17.99
CA THR A 344 -21.16 22.70 -18.65
C THR A 344 -20.98 22.46 -20.14
N VAL A 345 -21.64 21.42 -20.65
CA VAL A 345 -21.60 21.04 -22.06
C VAL A 345 -22.87 21.55 -22.73
N THR A 346 -22.73 22.31 -23.80
CA THR A 346 -23.85 22.88 -24.56
C THR A 346 -23.81 22.36 -26.00
N SER A 347 -24.89 21.70 -26.44
CA SER A 347 -25.04 21.21 -27.81
C SER A 347 -25.48 22.32 -28.77
N THR A 348 -25.32 22.07 -30.08
CA THR A 348 -25.83 22.95 -31.13
C THR A 348 -27.36 23.04 -31.18
N THR A 349 -28.08 22.15 -30.48
CA THR A 349 -29.55 22.15 -30.38
C THR A 349 -30.06 22.92 -29.16
N GLY A 350 -29.17 23.54 -28.38
CA GLY A 350 -29.53 24.33 -27.19
C GLY A 350 -29.69 23.52 -25.90
N TRP A 351 -29.41 22.22 -25.92
CA TRP A 351 -29.34 21.41 -24.70
C TRP A 351 -28.06 21.73 -23.94
N SER A 352 -28.15 21.97 -22.64
CA SER A 352 -27.02 22.31 -21.78
C SER A 352 -27.12 21.59 -20.44
N HIS A 353 -26.01 21.00 -19.98
CA HIS A 353 -25.97 20.29 -18.71
C HIS A 353 -24.55 20.29 -18.11
N SER A 354 -24.45 20.41 -16.79
CA SER A 354 -23.17 20.38 -16.05
C SER A 354 -22.75 18.95 -15.68
N PHE A 355 -21.47 18.63 -15.91
CA PHE A 355 -20.91 17.31 -15.66
C PHE A 355 -19.63 17.39 -14.83
N THR A 356 -19.32 16.28 -14.16
CA THR A 356 -17.98 16.04 -13.61
C THR A 356 -17.17 15.24 -14.63
N LEU A 357 -16.09 15.85 -15.15
CA LEU A 357 -15.33 15.34 -16.28
C LEU A 357 -13.86 15.10 -15.91
N LEU A 358 -13.23 14.14 -16.57
CA LEU A 358 -11.78 14.02 -16.65
C LEU A 358 -11.33 14.60 -17.98
N ARG A 359 -10.26 15.40 -17.96
CA ARG A 359 -9.69 16.00 -19.17
C ARG A 359 -8.40 15.27 -19.55
N LEU A 360 -8.29 14.85 -20.80
CA LEU A 360 -7.11 14.16 -21.35
C LEU A 360 -6.62 14.89 -22.59
N ALA A 361 -5.30 14.84 -22.82
CA ALA A 361 -4.73 15.28 -24.08
C ALA A 361 -5.10 14.29 -25.20
N PRO A 362 -5.71 14.74 -26.32
CA PRO A 362 -6.12 13.84 -27.39
C PRO A 362 -4.96 12.99 -27.97
N ALA A 363 -3.74 13.52 -27.97
CA ALA A 363 -2.53 12.84 -28.43
C ALA A 363 -2.14 11.62 -27.58
N LEU A 364 -2.67 11.48 -26.36
CA LEU A 364 -2.47 10.27 -25.56
C LEU A 364 -3.27 9.07 -26.13
N ILE A 365 -4.40 9.36 -26.78
CA ILE A 365 -5.34 8.35 -27.26
C ILE A 365 -5.17 8.06 -28.74
N TRP A 366 -5.10 9.11 -29.58
CA TRP A 366 -5.09 8.98 -31.04
C TRP A 366 -3.80 9.52 -31.66
N GLU A 367 -3.32 8.83 -32.69
CA GLU A 367 -2.25 9.32 -33.56
C GLU A 367 -2.78 10.35 -34.58
N SER A 368 -1.87 11.09 -35.21
CA SER A 368 -2.21 12.14 -36.18
C SER A 368 -2.87 11.52 -37.42
N GLY A 369 -4.20 11.57 -37.50
CA GLY A 369 -5.00 11.04 -38.62
C GLY A 369 -6.14 10.10 -38.19
N GLU A 370 -6.08 9.54 -36.99
CA GLU A 370 -7.11 8.63 -36.44
C GLU A 370 -8.10 9.33 -35.50
N ARG A 371 -7.97 10.65 -35.35
CA ARG A 371 -8.75 11.45 -34.41
C ARG A 371 -10.18 11.66 -34.94
N PRO A 372 -11.23 11.38 -34.14
CA PRO A 372 -12.62 11.69 -34.50
C PRO A 372 -12.87 13.19 -34.71
N ALA A 373 -13.94 13.52 -35.44
CA ALA A 373 -14.35 14.91 -35.64
C ALA A 373 -14.64 15.60 -34.29
N PRO A 374 -14.18 16.85 -34.07
CA PRO A 374 -14.48 17.60 -32.86
C PRO A 374 -15.99 17.77 -32.66
N PHE A 375 -16.39 17.85 -31.39
CA PHE A 375 -17.74 18.17 -30.99
C PHE A 375 -18.11 19.57 -31.48
N ALA A 376 -19.27 19.69 -32.15
CA ALA A 376 -19.73 20.96 -32.72
C ALA A 376 -20.29 21.94 -31.67
N GLY A 377 -20.56 21.47 -30.44
CA GLY A 377 -20.99 22.31 -29.33
C GLY A 377 -19.81 22.83 -28.48
N THR A 378 -20.12 23.44 -27.33
CA THR A 378 -19.12 24.02 -26.43
C THR A 378 -19.02 23.25 -25.12
N VAL A 379 -17.82 23.24 -24.53
CA VAL A 379 -17.57 22.75 -23.17
C VAL A 379 -16.96 23.89 -22.39
N GLU A 380 -17.70 24.46 -21.44
CA GLU A 380 -17.29 25.60 -20.64
C GLU A 380 -17.04 25.18 -19.19
N ILE A 381 -15.94 25.63 -18.60
CA ILE A 381 -15.53 25.26 -17.24
C ILE A 381 -16.26 26.15 -16.23
N ASP A 382 -16.91 25.55 -15.23
CA ASP A 382 -17.63 26.29 -14.20
C ASP A 382 -16.62 26.94 -13.22
N ALA A 383 -16.67 28.25 -13.02
CA ALA A 383 -15.64 29.04 -12.30
C ALA A 383 -15.84 29.17 -10.76
N THR A 384 -16.75 28.42 -10.14
CA THR A 384 -17.06 28.56 -8.70
C THR A 384 -16.43 27.46 -7.82
N PRO A 385 -15.79 27.80 -6.68
CA PRO A 385 -15.22 26.81 -5.76
C PRO A 385 -16.31 25.99 -5.04
N ALA A 386 -16.00 24.71 -4.78
CA ALA A 386 -16.91 23.77 -4.12
C ALA A 386 -17.03 24.04 -2.61
N GLU A 387 -18.18 24.56 -2.18
CA GLU A 387 -18.70 24.38 -0.82
C GLU A 387 -19.96 23.50 -0.86
N ASN A 388 -19.98 22.50 0.02
CA ASN A 388 -21.12 21.67 0.45
C ASN A 388 -21.86 20.80 -0.59
N ASP A 389 -21.42 19.55 -0.74
CA ASP A 389 -22.28 18.45 -1.22
C ASP A 389 -22.76 17.60 -0.03
N ALA A 390 -23.74 18.14 0.69
CA ALA A 390 -24.71 17.36 1.43
C ALA A 390 -26.09 17.74 0.91
N SER A 391 -26.76 16.76 0.29
CA SER A 391 -28.09 16.78 -0.34
C SER A 391 -28.11 17.14 -1.83
N MET A 392 -28.46 16.18 -2.67
CA MET A 392 -29.71 16.24 -3.46
C MET A 392 -29.93 14.92 -4.19
N SER A 393 -31.05 14.29 -3.83
CA SER A 393 -31.72 13.24 -4.57
C SER A 393 -32.16 13.75 -5.95
N ALA A 394 -32.05 12.90 -6.97
CA ALA A 394 -32.55 13.19 -8.31
C ALA A 394 -34.08 13.38 -8.34
N PRO A 395 -34.61 14.37 -9.10
CA PRO A 395 -35.98 14.32 -9.57
C PRO A 395 -36.03 13.86 -11.05
N ALA A 396 -37.00 12.99 -11.32
CA ALA A 396 -37.42 12.59 -12.67
C ALA A 396 -38.13 13.77 -13.40
N PRO A 397 -38.19 13.79 -14.74
CA PRO A 397 -38.66 14.95 -15.49
C PRO A 397 -40.18 15.08 -15.38
N THR A 398 -40.66 16.26 -15.00
CA THR A 398 -42.07 16.65 -15.13
C THR A 398 -42.16 17.84 -16.08
N VAL A 399 -42.96 17.65 -17.14
CA VAL A 399 -43.34 18.68 -18.11
C VAL A 399 -44.21 19.71 -17.38
N SER A 400 -43.81 20.97 -17.45
CA SER A 400 -44.57 22.09 -16.86
C SER A 400 -45.72 22.51 -17.77
N VAL A 401 -46.94 22.55 -17.21
CA VAL A 401 -48.03 23.43 -17.66
C VAL A 401 -48.58 24.13 -16.41
N ASN A 402 -48.66 25.46 -16.47
CA ASN A 402 -49.05 26.39 -15.40
C ASN A 402 -50.58 26.66 -15.43
N PRO A 403 -51.20 27.47 -14.54
CA PRO A 403 -51.34 27.39 -13.07
C PRO A 403 -52.81 27.58 -12.58
N ALA A 404 -53.12 27.33 -11.28
CA ALA A 404 -54.14 28.11 -10.53
C ALA A 404 -54.18 27.81 -9.00
N GLN A 405 -53.97 28.88 -8.22
CA GLN A 405 -54.63 29.32 -6.97
C GLN A 405 -54.75 28.48 -5.68
N GLY A 406 -54.45 29.18 -4.57
CA GLY A 406 -54.91 28.95 -3.19
C GLY A 406 -53.96 28.06 -2.38
N GLY A 407 -53.22 28.51 -1.37
CA GLY A 407 -53.56 29.45 -0.30
C GLY A 407 -53.86 28.66 0.97
N GLN A 408 -52.88 28.53 1.87
CA GLN A 408 -53.00 28.63 3.34
C GLN A 408 -51.82 27.96 4.07
N GLU A 409 -51.36 28.67 5.08
CA GLU A 409 -50.22 28.45 5.98
C GLU A 409 -50.69 27.78 7.31
N PRO A 410 -49.86 27.70 8.36
CA PRO A 410 -49.26 26.51 9.00
C PRO A 410 -49.98 26.16 10.34
N PRO A 411 -49.42 25.43 11.36
CA PRO A 411 -48.30 25.86 12.24
C PRO A 411 -47.34 24.68 12.65
N ILE A 412 -46.06 24.84 13.02
CA ILE A 412 -45.34 25.45 14.19
C ILE A 412 -45.72 24.89 15.58
N TRP A 413 -44.77 24.19 16.22
CA TRP A 413 -44.22 24.39 17.59
C TRP A 413 -43.17 23.30 17.89
N GLU A 414 -41.89 23.60 18.19
CA GLU A 414 -41.22 24.15 19.40
C GLU A 414 -40.95 23.15 20.54
N GLY A 415 -39.75 23.27 21.14
CA GLY A 415 -39.31 22.66 22.42
C GLY A 415 -38.12 21.69 22.26
N ASP A 416 -36.83 22.10 22.32
CA ASP A 416 -36.01 22.44 23.52
C ASP A 416 -35.73 21.18 24.39
N SER A 417 -34.54 20.81 24.92
CA SER A 417 -33.24 21.46 25.11
C SER A 417 -32.14 20.42 25.44
N THR A 418 -30.88 20.77 25.14
CA THR A 418 -29.57 20.40 25.75
C THR A 418 -29.22 18.97 26.20
N THR A 419 -28.05 18.46 25.75
CA THR A 419 -26.83 18.30 26.60
C THR A 419 -25.61 17.83 25.78
N ILE A 420 -24.48 18.49 26.03
CA ILE A 420 -23.15 18.23 25.45
C ILE A 420 -22.42 17.23 26.35
N VAL A 421 -21.90 16.14 25.78
CA VAL A 421 -20.89 15.27 26.41
C VAL A 421 -19.78 14.98 25.40
N SER A 422 -18.54 15.35 25.75
CA SER A 422 -17.32 15.04 24.99
C SER A 422 -16.90 13.57 25.19
N PRO A 423 -16.34 12.89 24.17
CA PRO A 423 -15.80 11.53 24.34
C PRO A 423 -14.33 11.50 24.81
N PRO A 424 -13.89 10.43 25.49
CA PRO A 424 -12.52 10.26 25.98
C PRO A 424 -11.55 9.65 24.94
N ALA A 425 -10.27 9.73 25.28
CA ALA A 425 -9.07 9.44 24.49
C ALA A 425 -8.98 8.02 23.88
N ALA A 426 -8.38 7.95 22.69
CA ALA A 426 -8.10 6.74 21.93
C ALA A 426 -6.98 5.88 22.54
N GLN A 427 -7.15 4.56 22.53
CA GLN A 427 -6.10 3.58 22.79
C GLN A 427 -5.54 3.00 21.47
N PRO A 428 -4.26 2.57 21.44
CA PRO A 428 -3.60 2.14 20.22
C PRO A 428 -4.00 0.71 19.78
N VAL A 429 -4.13 0.52 18.47
CA VAL A 429 -4.40 -0.75 17.79
C VAL A 429 -3.12 -1.61 17.64
N PRO A 430 -3.21 -2.96 17.63
CA PRO A 430 -2.04 -3.84 17.48
C PRO A 430 -1.50 -3.84 16.03
N ASP A 431 -0.18 -3.84 15.92
CA ASP A 431 0.60 -3.72 14.68
C ASP A 431 0.73 -5.07 13.96
N VAL A 432 0.12 -5.19 12.77
CA VAL A 432 0.08 -6.40 11.93
C VAL A 432 1.40 -6.63 11.16
N MET A 433 2.40 -5.78 11.40
CA MET A 433 3.74 -5.80 10.77
C MET A 433 4.63 -6.97 11.24
N GLU A 434 4.22 -7.70 12.27
CA GLU A 434 5.06 -8.65 12.98
C GLU A 434 5.29 -10.00 12.27
N ASP A 435 4.28 -10.57 11.61
CA ASP A 435 4.30 -11.99 11.21
C ASP A 435 4.97 -12.24 9.84
N LEU A 436 5.16 -11.20 9.03
CA LEU A 436 5.67 -11.33 7.65
C LEU A 436 7.19 -11.17 7.51
N LEU A 437 7.87 -10.62 8.53
CA LEU A 437 9.32 -10.46 8.52
C LEU A 437 10.07 -11.63 9.16
N ALA A 438 9.39 -12.50 9.91
CA ALA A 438 9.98 -13.64 10.61
C ALA A 438 9.92 -14.98 9.85
N MET A 439 9.14 -15.08 8.76
CA MET A 439 8.76 -16.39 8.15
C MET A 439 9.44 -16.76 6.83
N VAL A 440 10.53 -16.10 6.42
CA VAL A 440 11.32 -16.54 5.24
C VAL A 440 12.80 -16.42 5.54
N GLY A 441 13.37 -17.50 6.09
CA GLY A 441 14.79 -17.62 6.37
C GLY A 441 15.13 -19.01 6.86
N LEU A 442 15.05 -20.01 5.98
CA LEU A 442 15.91 -21.20 5.93
C LEU A 442 15.41 -22.09 4.79
N GLY A 443 16.19 -22.24 3.71
CA GLY A 443 15.90 -23.27 2.72
C GLY A 443 16.48 -23.07 1.33
N GLU A 444 17.80 -22.97 1.19
CA GLU A 444 18.54 -23.31 -0.03
C GLU A 444 19.92 -23.82 0.42
N SER A 445 20.58 -24.85 -0.12
CA SER A 445 20.35 -25.73 -1.25
C SER A 445 21.33 -26.91 -1.11
N ALA A 446 20.90 -28.13 -1.42
CA ALA A 446 21.75 -29.27 -1.76
C ALA A 446 20.94 -30.10 -2.76
N GLY A 447 21.37 -30.43 -3.96
CA GLY A 447 22.61 -30.24 -4.70
C GLY A 447 22.52 -31.24 -5.86
N VAL A 448 23.03 -30.93 -7.05
CA VAL A 448 23.34 -31.97 -8.06
C VAL A 448 24.46 -31.46 -8.96
N GLY A 449 25.51 -32.27 -9.07
CA GLY A 449 26.41 -32.30 -10.22
C GLY A 449 27.86 -32.52 -9.86
N GLN A 450 28.29 -33.78 -9.79
CA GLN A 450 29.22 -34.37 -10.78
C GLN A 450 29.73 -35.73 -10.31
N ASP A 451 29.56 -36.73 -11.18
CA ASP A 451 30.18 -38.05 -11.08
C ASP A 451 31.60 -38.06 -11.67
N ALA A 452 32.40 -38.98 -11.13
CA ALA A 452 33.59 -39.65 -11.65
C ALA A 452 34.91 -38.87 -11.79
N GLU A 453 35.93 -39.27 -11.02
CA GLU A 453 36.99 -40.17 -11.50
C GLU A 453 37.88 -40.70 -10.36
N GLU A 454 38.51 -41.85 -10.63
CA GLU A 454 39.32 -42.72 -9.77
C GLU A 454 40.57 -42.07 -9.18
N PHE A 455 41.10 -42.59 -8.05
CA PHE A 455 42.44 -43.21 -7.95
C PHE A 455 42.80 -43.61 -6.50
N LEU A 456 43.05 -44.92 -6.34
CA LEU A 456 44.02 -45.63 -5.48
C LEU A 456 44.51 -44.99 -4.15
N HIS A 457 44.25 -45.66 -3.01
CA HIS A 457 45.25 -46.37 -2.19
C HIS A 457 44.72 -46.78 -0.80
N THR A 458 44.82 -48.07 -0.49
CA THR A 458 44.75 -48.75 0.82
C THR A 458 46.18 -48.88 1.42
N PRO A 459 46.41 -49.43 2.66
CA PRO A 459 45.58 -49.51 3.89
C PRO A 459 46.33 -49.29 5.25
N ALA A 460 45.54 -49.27 6.35
CA ALA A 460 45.76 -49.91 7.68
C ALA A 460 46.80 -49.36 8.71
N PRO A 461 46.74 -49.73 10.02
CA PRO A 461 45.59 -50.11 10.87
C PRO A 461 45.63 -49.62 12.36
N ALA A 462 44.51 -49.87 13.05
CA ALA A 462 44.35 -50.31 14.45
C ALA A 462 44.72 -49.37 15.64
N THR A 463 43.71 -49.09 16.49
CA THR A 463 43.59 -49.74 17.81
C THR A 463 42.23 -49.47 18.45
N ALA A 464 41.77 -50.49 19.17
CA ALA A 464 40.46 -50.61 19.78
C ALA A 464 40.42 -50.07 21.22
N ALA A 465 39.24 -49.64 21.67
CA ALA A 465 38.85 -49.74 23.07
C ALA A 465 37.33 -49.94 23.18
N THR A 466 36.98 -51.02 23.86
CA THR A 466 35.65 -51.60 24.08
C THR A 466 35.01 -51.03 25.35
N SER A 467 33.69 -50.76 25.37
CA SER A 467 32.80 -51.06 26.51
C SER A 467 31.31 -50.86 26.15
N ILE A 468 30.50 -51.82 26.59
CA ILE A 468 29.05 -52.06 26.36
C ILE A 468 28.32 -51.84 27.72
N PRO A 469 26.99 -52.01 27.89
CA PRO A 469 25.78 -51.35 27.36
C PRO A 469 24.95 -50.62 28.47
N SER A 470 23.91 -49.88 28.08
CA SER A 470 22.73 -49.66 28.93
C SER A 470 21.44 -49.46 28.10
N PRO A 471 20.26 -49.68 28.70
CA PRO A 471 19.12 -50.35 28.05
C PRO A 471 18.12 -49.40 27.38
N ALA A 472 17.32 -49.95 26.47
CA ALA A 472 16.15 -49.29 25.89
C ALA A 472 15.00 -49.15 26.90
N PRO A 473 14.19 -48.09 26.76
CA PRO A 473 12.74 -48.33 26.65
C PRO A 473 12.07 -47.47 25.56
N ALA A 474 11.33 -48.19 24.70
CA ALA A 474 10.07 -47.88 23.99
C ALA A 474 9.95 -46.66 23.03
N PRO A 475 9.10 -46.78 21.98
CA PRO A 475 9.07 -45.86 20.85
C PRO A 475 8.24 -44.62 21.13
N ALA A 476 8.76 -43.45 20.76
CA ALA A 476 7.97 -42.22 20.64
C ALA A 476 7.10 -42.27 19.35
N PRO A 477 5.89 -41.68 19.37
CA PRO A 477 4.89 -41.87 18.35
C PRO A 477 5.27 -41.15 17.05
N THR A 478 5.17 -41.86 15.94
CA THR A 478 5.13 -41.28 14.59
C THR A 478 3.84 -40.45 14.42
N PRO A 479 3.88 -39.16 14.05
CA PRO A 479 2.76 -38.55 13.38
C PRO A 479 2.73 -39.10 11.96
N GLY A 480 1.88 -40.10 11.73
CA GLY A 480 1.52 -40.50 10.38
C GLY A 480 0.81 -39.35 9.69
N SER A 481 1.49 -38.65 8.78
CA SER A 481 0.81 -37.86 7.75
C SER A 481 0.40 -38.83 6.65
N SER A 482 -0.78 -39.44 6.80
CA SER A 482 -1.53 -39.84 5.64
C SER A 482 -1.86 -38.56 4.88
N ALA A 483 -1.41 -38.46 3.62
CA ALA A 483 -1.84 -37.42 2.70
C ALA A 483 -3.37 -37.54 2.52
N THR A 484 -4.12 -36.91 3.41
CA THR A 484 -5.57 -36.93 3.39
C THR A 484 -6.01 -35.92 2.34
N LYS A 485 -6.85 -36.38 1.40
CA LYS A 485 -7.31 -35.57 0.26
C LYS A 485 -8.22 -34.43 0.75
N PRO A 486 -8.11 -33.21 0.20
CA PRO A 486 -9.04 -32.10 0.40
C PRO A 486 -10.49 -32.59 0.40
N SER A 487 -11.19 -32.41 1.51
CA SER A 487 -12.60 -32.80 1.66
C SER A 487 -13.38 -31.79 2.52
N GLY A 488 -14.71 -31.92 2.52
CA GLY A 488 -15.54 -31.15 3.44
C GLY A 488 -15.20 -31.43 4.91
N GLU A 489 -14.78 -32.67 5.25
CA GLU A 489 -14.42 -33.00 6.63
C GLU A 489 -13.11 -32.32 7.03
N GLN A 490 -12.16 -32.26 6.12
CA GLN A 490 -10.91 -31.53 6.35
C GLN A 490 -11.13 -30.03 6.51
N PHE A 491 -12.06 -29.44 5.75
CA PHE A 491 -12.50 -28.06 5.98
C PHE A 491 -13.03 -27.87 7.41
N MET A 492 -13.84 -28.81 7.92
CA MET A 492 -14.35 -28.74 9.30
C MET A 492 -13.26 -28.93 10.36
N VAL A 493 -12.29 -29.82 10.12
CA VAL A 493 -11.11 -29.99 11.00
C VAL A 493 -10.28 -28.71 11.03
N TRP A 494 -10.01 -28.13 9.87
CA TRP A 494 -9.30 -26.86 9.74
C TRP A 494 -10.03 -25.71 10.44
N LEU A 495 -11.35 -25.65 10.31
CA LEU A 495 -12.18 -24.63 10.95
C LEU A 495 -12.06 -24.72 12.48
N LYS A 496 -12.22 -25.92 13.05
CA LYS A 496 -12.05 -26.17 14.49
C LYS A 496 -10.66 -25.81 14.98
N GLN A 497 -9.62 -26.25 14.26
CA GLN A 497 -8.23 -25.97 14.63
C GLN A 497 -7.89 -24.48 14.51
N GLY A 498 -8.39 -23.81 13.48
CA GLY A 498 -8.21 -22.37 13.27
C GLY A 498 -8.83 -21.54 14.39
N ILE A 499 -10.01 -21.95 14.87
CA ILE A 499 -10.68 -21.32 16.01
C ILE A 499 -9.92 -21.61 17.31
N ALA A 500 -9.56 -22.87 17.59
CA ALA A 500 -8.86 -23.26 18.81
C ALA A 500 -7.46 -22.60 18.95
N SER A 501 -6.75 -22.43 17.83
CA SER A 501 -5.45 -21.74 17.76
C SER A 501 -5.57 -20.21 17.71
N ARG A 502 -6.79 -19.65 17.73
CA ARG A 502 -7.08 -18.21 17.57
C ARG A 502 -6.64 -17.60 16.24
N ARG A 503 -6.33 -18.43 15.24
CA ARG A 503 -6.04 -18.00 13.86
C ARG A 503 -7.31 -17.52 13.13
N LEU A 504 -8.46 -18.09 13.47
CA LEU A 504 -9.78 -17.61 13.04
C LEU A 504 -10.44 -16.90 14.22
N ILE A 505 -10.47 -15.57 14.15
CA ILE A 505 -11.13 -14.73 15.14
C ILE A 505 -12.64 -14.88 15.00
N ILE A 506 -13.36 -14.95 16.11
CA ILE A 506 -14.82 -15.04 16.19
C ILE A 506 -15.39 -13.72 16.70
N ASN A 507 -16.55 -13.30 16.20
CA ASN A 507 -17.32 -12.15 16.67
C ASN A 507 -16.62 -10.78 16.58
N ASP A 508 -15.56 -10.67 15.81
CA ASP A 508 -14.92 -9.41 15.45
C ASP A 508 -15.54 -8.81 14.17
N ALA A 509 -15.34 -7.50 13.93
CA ALA A 509 -15.85 -6.79 12.76
C ALA A 509 -15.40 -7.39 11.41
N LYS A 510 -14.24 -8.07 11.38
CA LYS A 510 -13.72 -8.78 10.19
C LYS A 510 -13.69 -10.30 10.34
N ALA A 511 -14.34 -10.85 11.37
CA ALA A 511 -14.37 -12.29 11.59
C ALA A 511 -15.05 -13.04 10.43
N LEU A 512 -14.57 -14.25 10.14
CA LEU A 512 -15.20 -15.16 9.17
C LEU A 512 -16.17 -16.14 9.84
N VAL A 513 -16.22 -16.12 11.17
CA VAL A 513 -17.08 -16.92 12.02
C VAL A 513 -17.70 -16.00 13.06
N HIS A 514 -19.02 -16.06 13.20
CA HIS A 514 -19.75 -15.35 14.24
C HIS A 514 -20.63 -16.33 15.02
N THR A 515 -21.11 -15.93 16.18
CA THR A 515 -22.19 -16.63 16.88
C THR A 515 -23.46 -15.81 16.74
N VAL A 516 -24.54 -16.41 16.24
CA VAL A 516 -25.86 -15.79 16.08
C VAL A 516 -26.92 -16.85 16.39
N ASN A 517 -27.94 -16.50 17.18
CA ASN A 517 -28.97 -17.43 17.65
C ASN A 517 -28.38 -18.73 18.27
N ASP A 518 -27.35 -18.55 19.10
CA ASP A 518 -26.67 -19.58 19.89
C ASP A 518 -26.02 -20.70 19.05
N THR A 519 -25.70 -20.41 17.78
CA THR A 519 -24.95 -21.32 16.91
C THR A 519 -23.93 -20.56 16.06
N ALA A 520 -23.00 -21.31 15.45
CA ALA A 520 -21.95 -20.75 14.62
C ALA A 520 -22.50 -20.34 13.24
N TYR A 521 -22.12 -19.15 12.81
CA TYR A 521 -22.42 -18.56 11.51
C TYR A 521 -21.12 -18.38 10.72
N LEU A 522 -21.03 -19.07 9.58
CA LEU A 522 -19.85 -19.10 8.72
C LEU A 522 -20.04 -18.13 7.54
N VAL A 523 -19.21 -17.10 7.44
CA VAL A 523 -19.34 -16.03 6.44
C VAL A 523 -18.91 -16.53 5.06
N SER A 524 -19.81 -16.49 4.08
CA SER A 524 -19.56 -16.93 2.70
C SER A 524 -19.48 -15.73 1.74
N PRO A 525 -18.53 -15.70 0.78
CA PRO A 525 -17.56 -16.77 0.45
C PRO A 525 -16.28 -16.76 1.29
N GLY A 526 -16.11 -15.78 2.20
CA GLY A 526 -14.83 -15.48 2.84
C GLY A 526 -14.17 -16.65 3.58
N VAL A 527 -14.94 -17.45 4.33
CA VAL A 527 -14.41 -18.61 5.07
C VAL A 527 -13.84 -19.69 4.14
N PHE A 528 -14.47 -19.91 2.99
CA PHE A 528 -14.03 -20.91 2.01
C PHE A 528 -12.86 -20.41 1.17
N GLN A 529 -12.84 -19.11 0.86
CA GLN A 529 -11.68 -18.48 0.21
C GLN A 529 -10.44 -18.58 1.09
N ARG A 530 -10.59 -18.36 2.41
CA ARG A 530 -9.49 -18.49 3.35
C ARG A 530 -8.96 -19.93 3.42
N TYR A 531 -9.84 -20.93 3.48
CA TYR A 531 -9.42 -22.34 3.45
C TYR A 531 -8.68 -22.69 2.16
N ALA A 532 -9.21 -22.28 1.00
CA ALA A 532 -8.60 -22.57 -0.30
C ALA A 532 -7.21 -21.92 -0.48
N GLN A 533 -6.99 -20.73 0.08
CA GLN A 533 -5.67 -20.08 0.10
C GLN A 533 -4.62 -20.86 0.89
N GLU A 534 -5.05 -21.54 1.97
CA GLU A 534 -4.15 -22.30 2.84
C GLU A 534 -3.91 -23.74 2.34
N HIS A 535 -4.68 -24.22 1.35
CA HIS A 535 -4.59 -25.58 0.80
C HIS A 535 -4.49 -25.54 -0.73
N PRO A 536 -3.30 -25.23 -1.31
CA PRO A 536 -3.10 -25.10 -2.75
C PRO A 536 -3.52 -26.35 -3.56
N GLU A 537 -3.52 -27.54 -2.94
CA GLU A 537 -4.02 -28.78 -3.54
C GLU A 537 -5.50 -28.73 -3.94
N VAL A 538 -6.29 -27.83 -3.34
CA VAL A 538 -7.70 -27.56 -3.73
C VAL A 538 -7.77 -27.01 -5.15
N ALA A 539 -6.83 -26.17 -5.57
CA ALA A 539 -6.84 -25.54 -6.90
C ALA A 539 -6.75 -26.58 -8.03
N ALA A 540 -5.95 -27.63 -7.84
CA ALA A 540 -5.84 -28.73 -8.80
C ALA A 540 -7.16 -29.50 -8.93
N LEU A 541 -7.86 -29.75 -7.82
CA LEU A 541 -9.14 -30.46 -7.78
C LEU A 541 -10.30 -29.61 -8.32
N ALA A 542 -10.31 -28.31 -8.01
CA ALA A 542 -11.30 -27.36 -8.52
C ALA A 542 -11.19 -27.19 -10.04
N LYS A 543 -9.96 -27.15 -10.58
CA LYS A 543 -9.70 -27.10 -12.02
C LYS A 543 -10.20 -28.34 -12.76
N GLN A 544 -10.09 -29.54 -12.17
CA GLN A 544 -10.64 -30.77 -12.75
C GLN A 544 -12.16 -30.71 -12.91
N GLU A 545 -12.85 -30.00 -12.01
CA GLU A 545 -14.30 -29.83 -12.04
C GLU A 545 -14.76 -28.48 -12.65
N SER A 546 -13.85 -27.73 -13.31
CA SER A 546 -14.11 -26.41 -13.92
C SER A 546 -14.79 -25.42 -12.97
N GLN A 547 -14.34 -25.36 -11.72
CA GLN A 547 -14.89 -24.50 -10.68
C GLN A 547 -13.80 -23.62 -10.05
N GLN A 548 -14.21 -22.52 -9.42
CA GLN A 548 -13.30 -21.74 -8.58
C GLN A 548 -12.99 -22.48 -7.28
N ASP A 549 -11.78 -22.32 -6.77
CA ASP A 549 -11.25 -23.08 -5.62
C ASP A 549 -12.17 -23.01 -4.40
N TRP A 550 -12.65 -21.81 -4.03
CA TRP A 550 -13.58 -21.64 -2.90
C TRP A 550 -14.96 -22.26 -3.14
N GLN A 551 -15.46 -22.24 -4.38
CA GLN A 551 -16.76 -22.86 -4.73
C GLN A 551 -16.67 -24.38 -4.62
N TRP A 552 -15.53 -24.95 -5.01
CA TRP A 552 -15.28 -26.37 -4.89
C TRP A 552 -15.33 -26.81 -3.41
N VAL A 553 -14.67 -26.07 -2.52
CA VAL A 553 -14.70 -26.33 -1.07
C VAL A 553 -16.12 -26.16 -0.51
N GLN A 554 -16.79 -25.08 -0.88
CA GLN A 554 -18.15 -24.79 -0.42
C GLN A 554 -19.13 -25.91 -0.79
N LYS A 555 -19.08 -26.44 -2.02
CA LYS A 555 -19.92 -27.59 -2.41
C LYS A 555 -19.58 -28.86 -1.63
N ARG A 556 -18.30 -29.08 -1.29
CA ARG A 556 -17.89 -30.23 -0.47
C ARG A 556 -18.37 -30.11 0.96
N PHE A 557 -18.34 -28.90 1.53
CA PHE A 557 -18.97 -28.60 2.82
C PHE A 557 -20.49 -28.80 2.76
N GLU A 558 -21.17 -28.28 1.74
CA GLU A 558 -22.63 -28.46 1.60
C GLU A 558 -23.04 -29.93 1.52
N LYS A 559 -22.23 -30.80 0.89
CA LYS A 559 -22.49 -32.24 0.83
C LYS A 559 -22.46 -32.92 2.20
N LEU A 560 -21.81 -32.33 3.21
CA LEU A 560 -21.84 -32.84 4.58
C LEU A 560 -23.15 -32.57 5.31
N GLN A 561 -23.99 -31.66 4.80
CA GLN A 561 -25.29 -31.31 5.39
C GLN A 561 -25.20 -30.93 6.88
N LEU A 562 -24.12 -30.24 7.28
CA LEU A 562 -23.92 -29.75 8.66
C LEU A 562 -24.53 -28.36 8.90
N HIS A 563 -25.08 -27.75 7.85
CA HIS A 563 -25.69 -26.42 7.87
C HIS A 563 -27.21 -26.49 7.85
N ARG A 564 -27.87 -25.57 8.55
CA ARG A 564 -29.32 -25.39 8.53
C ARG A 564 -29.76 -24.87 7.17
N LYS A 565 -30.86 -25.42 6.64
CA LYS A 565 -31.56 -24.88 5.47
C LYS A 565 -32.65 -23.91 5.89
N GLN A 566 -32.88 -22.89 5.08
CA GLN A 566 -34.03 -22.01 5.21
C GLN A 566 -35.33 -22.76 4.87
N PRO A 567 -36.51 -22.27 5.32
CA PRO A 567 -37.81 -22.84 4.95
C PRO A 567 -38.06 -22.88 3.44
N ASN A 568 -37.51 -21.93 2.68
CA ASN A 568 -37.57 -21.87 1.22
C ASN A 568 -36.60 -22.85 0.50
N GLY A 569 -35.84 -23.65 1.25
CA GLY A 569 -34.89 -24.64 0.71
C GLY A 569 -33.49 -24.10 0.40
N LEU A 570 -33.21 -22.81 0.62
CA LEU A 570 -31.89 -22.22 0.41
C LEU A 570 -30.92 -22.52 1.57
N ASN A 571 -29.62 -22.62 1.25
CA ASN A 571 -28.58 -22.93 2.24
C ASN A 571 -27.95 -21.69 2.90
N ILE A 572 -28.03 -20.52 2.25
CA ILE A 572 -27.36 -19.28 2.66
C ILE A 572 -28.33 -18.43 3.46
N TRP A 573 -27.98 -18.11 4.71
CA TRP A 573 -28.71 -17.22 5.59
C TRP A 573 -28.17 -15.80 5.50
N THR A 574 -29.07 -14.83 5.64
CA THR A 574 -28.70 -13.41 5.70
C THR A 574 -28.80 -12.90 7.13
N CYS A 575 -27.73 -12.24 7.58
CA CYS A 575 -27.70 -11.51 8.84
C CYS A 575 -27.57 -10.02 8.56
N GLU A 576 -28.27 -9.19 9.32
CA GLU A 576 -28.05 -7.75 9.35
C GLU A 576 -26.99 -7.43 10.40
N VAL A 577 -25.93 -6.75 9.98
CA VAL A 577 -24.84 -6.24 10.81
C VAL A 577 -25.12 -4.76 11.08
N THR A 578 -25.53 -4.42 12.30
CA THR A 578 -25.87 -3.04 12.69
C THR A 578 -24.72 -2.42 13.46
N GLY A 579 -24.06 -1.43 12.86
CA GLY A 579 -23.04 -0.62 13.54
C GLY A 579 -23.57 0.75 13.97
N PRO A 580 -22.79 1.57 14.72
CA PRO A 580 -23.24 2.85 15.27
C PRO A 580 -23.71 3.90 14.25
N ARG A 581 -23.40 3.74 12.96
CA ARG A 581 -23.71 4.73 11.89
C ARG A 581 -24.38 4.12 10.65
N LYS A 582 -24.28 2.81 10.42
CA LYS A 582 -24.74 2.12 9.20
C LYS A 582 -25.02 0.63 9.48
N SER A 583 -26.02 0.08 8.80
CA SER A 583 -26.29 -1.36 8.75
C SER A 583 -25.84 -1.96 7.41
N ARG A 584 -25.41 -3.22 7.41
CA ARG A 584 -25.01 -3.99 6.21
C ARG A 584 -25.58 -5.41 6.28
N ARG A 585 -25.76 -6.06 5.13
CA ARG A 585 -26.15 -7.47 5.06
C ARG A 585 -24.90 -8.34 4.92
N LEU A 586 -24.88 -9.43 5.68
CA LEU A 586 -23.86 -10.48 5.64
C LEU A 586 -24.53 -11.79 5.23
N HIS A 587 -23.86 -12.58 4.40
CA HIS A 587 -24.37 -13.85 3.88
C HIS A 587 -23.45 -14.99 4.31
N GLY A 588 -24.04 -16.14 4.65
CA GLY A 588 -23.29 -17.22 5.29
C GLY A 588 -24.14 -18.42 5.66
N TYR A 589 -23.49 -19.44 6.19
CA TYR A 589 -24.13 -20.68 6.63
C TYR A 589 -24.34 -20.66 8.14
N LEU A 590 -25.51 -21.09 8.59
CA LEU A 590 -25.78 -21.31 10.01
C LEU A 590 -25.59 -22.81 10.30
N LEU A 591 -24.71 -23.17 11.23
CA LEU A 591 -24.51 -24.59 11.58
C LEU A 591 -25.71 -25.15 12.34
N GLU A 592 -26.00 -26.44 12.13
CA GLU A 592 -27.06 -27.15 12.86
C GLU A 592 -26.80 -27.10 14.37
N ASP A 593 -25.56 -27.37 14.75
CA ASP A 593 -25.05 -27.31 16.11
C ASP A 593 -23.74 -26.48 16.15
N GLY A 594 -23.68 -25.49 17.04
CA GLY A 594 -22.49 -24.67 17.25
C GLY A 594 -21.28 -25.48 17.72
N SER A 595 -21.49 -26.62 18.39
CA SER A 595 -20.43 -27.53 18.85
C SER A 595 -19.64 -28.17 17.70
N LEU A 596 -20.20 -28.15 16.48
CA LEU A 596 -19.53 -28.63 15.27
C LEU A 596 -18.36 -27.74 14.84
N ALA A 597 -18.24 -26.52 15.35
CA ALA A 597 -17.10 -25.63 15.09
C ALA A 597 -16.47 -25.05 16.37
N LEU A 598 -17.25 -24.91 17.44
CA LEU A 598 -16.88 -24.21 18.67
C LEU A 598 -16.84 -25.19 19.85
N ALA A 599 -15.70 -25.27 20.54
CA ALA A 599 -15.58 -26.13 21.73
C ALA A 599 -16.45 -25.60 22.90
N GLU A 600 -16.53 -24.28 23.04
CA GLU A 600 -17.46 -23.56 23.91
C GLU A 600 -18.14 -22.48 23.07
N ILE A 601 -19.47 -22.35 23.14
CA ILE A 601 -20.23 -21.37 22.36
C ILE A 601 -20.13 -20.02 23.07
N PRO A 602 -19.44 -19.01 22.50
CA PRO A 602 -19.35 -17.68 23.10
C PRO A 602 -20.69 -16.94 22.92
N PRO A 603 -20.94 -15.84 23.65
CA PRO A 603 -22.17 -15.07 23.51
C PRO A 603 -22.40 -14.62 22.06
N ASN A 604 -23.67 -14.55 21.67
CA ASN A 604 -24.06 -14.06 20.35
C ASN A 604 -23.46 -12.68 20.08
N ASN A 605 -23.06 -12.46 18.83
CA ASN A 605 -22.55 -11.17 18.42
C ASN A 605 -23.65 -10.10 18.55
N PRO A 606 -23.47 -9.07 19.39
CA PRO A 606 -24.53 -8.11 19.68
C PRO A 606 -24.89 -7.22 18.47
N TYR A 607 -24.03 -7.21 17.43
CA TYR A 607 -24.24 -6.42 16.23
C TYR A 607 -24.83 -7.22 15.07
N LEU A 608 -25.01 -8.54 15.20
CA LEU A 608 -25.59 -9.38 14.15
C LEU A 608 -26.98 -9.87 14.57
N ALA A 609 -27.96 -9.64 13.70
CA ALA A 609 -29.30 -10.20 13.83
C ALA A 609 -29.64 -11.03 12.59
N LEU A 610 -30.18 -12.23 12.78
CA LEU A 610 -30.67 -13.06 11.68
C LEU A 610 -31.95 -12.42 11.12
N THR A 611 -31.96 -12.08 9.83
CA THR A 611 -33.20 -11.58 9.21
C THR A 611 -34.13 -12.75 8.96
N GLN A 612 -35.24 -12.84 9.69
CA GLN A 612 -36.33 -13.76 9.37
C GLN A 612 -37.06 -13.21 8.14
N GLU A 613 -36.84 -13.80 6.97
CA GLU A 613 -37.73 -13.60 5.82
C GLU A 613 -39.00 -14.43 6.10
N GLY A 614 -40.12 -13.74 6.30
CA GLY A 614 -41.44 -14.34 6.48
C GLY A 614 -42.04 -14.86 5.17
#